data_AF-A0A2P6NWG1-F1
#
_entry.id   AF-A0A2P6NWG1-F1
#
_cell.length_a   1.000
_cell.length_b   1.000
_cell.length_c   1.000
_cell.angle_alpha   90.00
_cell.angle_beta   90.00
_cell.angle_gamma   90.00
#
_symmetry.space_group_name_H-M   'P 1'
#
loop_
_entity.id
_entity.type
_entity.pdbx_description
1 polymer ?
#
loop_
_entity_poly.entity_id
_entity_poly.type
_entity_poly.pdbx_seq_one_letter_code
_entity_poly.pdbx_strand_id
1 'polypeptide(L)'
;MLRRQQNFSRSTLPLTDYDIKIFKLPRTIDIRPYLAIWFLLLMCGECLMFVNYASRCKIDQRMPATSQVLIVADPQLSDLYSYSFAPRDSLLLKVVQFYNDIYVRRAWQMLIRRSTAEHVLFLGDLFDTGKRLSEDEYRAELARFNEVFAMNTERGSDRFTFTPGQHLSVWNMSGNHDIGYMIAPYHQKLAIGRFKKYFGPLNWRTTIRDHEVIAINTLTLDPEMTDSEAHQESRDFLDTLKKEDPRRPRILLTHVPLWRPPNSDCGASGGPPIVDRVGYSYTNMLTREISEELLSLRPMLVLSGDNHHHCDYVHPNGILERTVGTLSWLQGIDEPSITVLNVHDRGEKDTASRPTLNVCRMPKQMDIYWAYTIVGITSFIVMVVRELMRSPSYNESAKVIAFQFTKLVICVLSFYTFLLWAFI
;
A
#
# COMPACT_ATOMS: atom_id res chain seq x y z
N MET A 1 89.68 37.74 -42.86
CA MET A 1 89.64 38.36 -41.53
C MET A 1 88.20 38.54 -41.07
N LEU A 2 87.80 37.70 -40.12
CA LEU A 2 86.77 37.83 -39.08
C LEU A 2 85.53 38.72 -39.36
N ARG A 3 84.39 38.08 -39.68
CA ARG A 3 83.05 38.62 -39.36
C ARG A 3 82.38 37.72 -38.34
N ARG A 4 82.18 38.28 -37.15
CA ARG A 4 81.29 37.78 -36.08
C ARG A 4 79.86 37.70 -36.62
N GLN A 5 79.21 36.56 -36.45
CA GLN A 5 77.75 36.50 -36.33
C GLN A 5 77.42 35.92 -34.97
N GLN A 6 76.73 36.74 -34.16
CA GLN A 6 76.13 36.38 -32.90
C GLN A 6 74.94 35.46 -33.18
N ASN A 7 74.99 34.23 -32.68
CA ASN A 7 73.82 33.36 -32.64
C ASN A 7 73.11 33.52 -31.29
N PHE A 8 71.87 33.99 -31.37
CA PHE A 8 70.88 34.07 -30.29
C PHE A 8 70.68 32.68 -29.68
N SER A 9 71.02 32.50 -28.41
CA SER A 9 70.60 31.34 -27.62
C SER A 9 69.16 31.55 -27.17
N ARG A 10 68.22 30.80 -27.77
CA ARG A 10 66.88 30.61 -27.20
C ARG A 10 67.04 29.69 -25.98
N SER A 11 66.96 30.26 -24.79
CA SER A 11 66.74 29.52 -23.55
C SER A 11 65.33 28.90 -23.60
N THR A 12 65.22 27.69 -24.13
CA THR A 12 64.06 26.84 -23.90
C THR A 12 64.13 26.37 -22.45
N LEU A 13 63.27 26.96 -21.61
CA LEU A 13 62.93 26.44 -20.29
C LEU A 13 62.61 24.94 -20.44
N PRO A 14 63.21 24.05 -19.63
CA PRO A 14 62.76 22.67 -19.60
C PRO A 14 61.34 22.68 -19.02
N LEU A 15 60.38 22.25 -19.84
CA LEU A 15 59.11 21.76 -19.35
C LEU A 15 59.45 20.60 -18.41
N THR A 16 59.47 20.88 -17.12
CA THR A 16 59.51 19.84 -16.09
C THR A 16 58.28 18.98 -16.30
N ASP A 17 58.50 17.75 -16.78
CA ASP A 17 57.53 16.66 -16.69
C ASP A 17 57.08 16.59 -15.24
N TYR A 18 55.90 17.16 -14.96
CA TYR A 18 55.14 16.78 -13.80
C TYR A 18 54.68 15.35 -14.08
N ASP A 19 55.54 14.39 -13.72
CA ASP A 19 55.21 12.99 -13.53
C ASP A 19 54.15 12.93 -12.42
N ILE A 20 52.90 13.23 -12.79
CA ILE A 20 51.74 12.83 -12.01
C ILE A 20 51.82 11.31 -12.04
N LYS A 21 52.30 10.72 -10.94
CA LYS A 21 52.12 9.28 -10.67
C LYS A 21 50.62 9.02 -10.65
N ILE A 22 50.03 8.83 -11.84
CA ILE A 22 48.71 8.24 -11.99
C ILE A 22 48.88 6.88 -11.33
N PHE A 23 48.24 6.70 -10.18
CA PHE A 23 48.12 5.41 -9.52
C PHE A 23 47.83 4.38 -10.61
N LYS A 24 48.73 3.41 -10.83
CA LYS A 24 48.53 2.36 -11.84
C LYS A 24 47.24 1.65 -11.50
N LEU A 25 46.16 2.02 -12.17
CA LEU A 25 44.84 1.43 -11.97
C LEU A 25 44.95 -0.07 -12.27
N PRO A 26 44.29 -0.94 -11.47
CA PRO A 26 44.30 -2.38 -11.72
C PRO A 26 43.91 -2.69 -13.16
N ARG A 27 44.49 -3.77 -13.72
CA ARG A 27 44.26 -4.18 -15.13
C ARG A 27 42.79 -4.48 -15.45
N THR A 28 41.97 -4.74 -14.44
CA THR A 28 40.54 -5.04 -14.55
C THR A 28 39.73 -4.17 -13.59
N ILE A 29 38.48 -3.89 -13.95
CA ILE A 29 37.53 -3.27 -13.03
C ILE A 29 37.19 -4.29 -11.93
N ASP A 30 37.52 -3.96 -10.69
CA ASP A 30 37.10 -4.75 -9.53
C ASP A 30 35.64 -4.41 -9.20
N ILE A 31 34.74 -5.38 -9.36
CA ILE A 31 33.31 -5.21 -9.13
C ILE A 31 32.90 -5.37 -7.65
N ARG A 32 33.78 -5.90 -6.78
CA ARG A 32 33.47 -6.15 -5.36
C ARG A 32 32.93 -4.94 -4.59
N PRO A 33 33.48 -3.71 -4.71
CA PRO A 33 32.91 -2.55 -4.02
C PRO A 33 31.50 -2.22 -4.50
N TYR A 34 31.21 -2.36 -5.80
CA TYR A 34 29.87 -2.15 -6.34
C TYR A 34 28.90 -3.19 -5.79
N LEU A 35 29.31 -4.45 -5.73
CA LEU A 35 28.51 -5.53 -5.15
C LEU A 35 28.21 -5.27 -3.66
N ALA A 36 29.18 -4.78 -2.88
CA ALA A 36 28.95 -4.44 -1.49
C ALA A 36 27.93 -3.29 -1.34
N ILE A 37 28.03 -2.25 -2.17
CA ILE A 37 27.07 -1.14 -2.19
C ILE A 37 25.67 -1.65 -2.54
N TRP A 38 25.55 -2.46 -3.60
CA TRP A 38 24.27 -3.02 -4.03
C TRP A 38 23.67 -3.98 -3.00
N PHE A 39 24.48 -4.82 -2.37
CA PHE A 39 24.02 -5.71 -1.30
C PHE A 39 23.41 -4.91 -0.14
N LEU A 40 24.10 -3.86 0.32
CA LEU A 40 23.60 -2.99 1.39
C LEU A 40 22.35 -2.23 0.96
N LEU A 41 22.33 -1.72 -0.27
CA LEU A 41 21.19 -0.97 -0.81
C LEU A 41 19.93 -1.84 -0.91
N LEU A 42 20.05 -3.05 -1.47
CA LEU A 42 18.94 -4.00 -1.57
C LEU A 42 18.48 -4.49 -0.20
N MET A 43 19.41 -4.80 0.72
CA MET A 43 19.05 -5.16 2.11
C MET A 43 18.31 -4.01 2.81
N CYS A 44 18.75 -2.76 2.58
CA CYS A 44 18.12 -1.58 3.13
C CYS A 44 16.70 -1.40 2.58
N GLY A 45 16.55 -1.34 1.25
CA GLY A 45 15.29 -1.06 0.57
C GLY A 45 14.28 -2.19 0.70
N GLU A 46 14.69 -3.45 0.51
CA GLU A 46 13.77 -4.57 0.46
C GLU A 46 13.40 -5.13 1.85
N CYS A 47 14.23 -4.89 2.88
CA CYS A 47 14.04 -5.46 4.21
C CYS A 47 14.05 -4.42 5.34
N LEU A 48 15.18 -3.72 5.55
CA LEU A 48 15.37 -2.90 6.76
C LEU A 48 14.39 -1.71 6.81
N MET A 49 14.06 -1.12 5.67
CA MET A 49 13.07 -0.06 5.59
C MET A 49 11.70 -0.53 6.09
N PHE A 50 11.16 -1.63 5.57
CA PHE A 50 9.87 -2.16 6.02
C PHE A 50 9.87 -2.53 7.51
N VAL A 51 10.96 -3.11 8.01
CA VAL A 51 11.13 -3.39 9.45
C VAL A 51 11.11 -2.11 10.28
N ASN A 52 11.87 -1.09 9.85
CA ASN A 52 11.93 0.20 10.55
C ASN A 52 10.57 0.91 10.53
N TYR A 53 9.85 0.95 9.41
CA TYR A 53 8.51 1.54 9.34
C TYR A 53 7.51 0.79 10.24
N ALA A 54 7.48 -0.55 10.19
CA ALA A 54 6.64 -1.35 11.07
C ALA A 54 6.97 -1.13 12.56
N SER A 55 8.26 -0.99 12.92
CA SER A 55 8.65 -0.73 14.32
C SER A 55 8.18 0.63 14.87
N ARG A 56 8.04 1.64 13.99
CA ARG A 56 7.56 2.98 14.35
C ARG A 56 6.06 3.02 14.61
N CYS A 57 5.31 2.06 14.08
CA CYS A 57 3.86 1.94 14.22
C CYS A 57 3.41 1.57 15.66
N LYS A 58 4.34 1.33 16.61
CA LYS A 58 4.07 0.95 18.02
C LYS A 58 3.05 -0.20 18.16
N ILE A 59 2.98 -1.07 17.15
CA ILE A 59 1.96 -2.11 16.98
C ILE A 59 2.18 -3.34 17.90
N ASP A 60 3.38 -3.46 18.48
CA ASP A 60 3.78 -4.55 19.38
C ASP A 60 3.48 -4.27 20.87
N GLN A 61 2.78 -3.17 21.18
CA GLN A 61 2.51 -2.80 22.57
C GLN A 61 1.24 -3.48 23.07
N ARG A 62 1.38 -4.58 23.81
CA ARG A 62 0.27 -5.21 24.52
C ARG A 62 -0.21 -4.32 25.65
N MET A 63 -1.30 -3.60 25.42
CA MET A 63 -1.96 -2.80 26.43
C MET A 63 -2.97 -3.66 27.20
N PRO A 64 -2.98 -3.64 28.55
CA PRO A 64 -4.03 -4.30 29.33
C PRO A 64 -5.42 -3.80 28.91
N ALA A 65 -6.41 -4.69 28.94
CA ALA A 65 -7.82 -4.35 28.66
C ALA A 65 -8.04 -3.65 27.29
N THR A 66 -7.24 -4.02 26.29
CA THR A 66 -7.27 -3.42 24.95
C THR A 66 -7.22 -4.50 23.89
N SER A 67 -8.11 -4.45 22.89
CA SER A 67 -8.00 -5.21 21.64
C SER A 67 -7.42 -4.32 20.56
N GLN A 68 -6.37 -4.80 19.90
CA GLN A 68 -5.81 -4.15 18.72
C GLN A 68 -6.48 -4.69 17.46
N VAL A 69 -6.88 -3.77 16.59
CA VAL A 69 -7.57 -4.04 15.32
C VAL A 69 -6.81 -3.36 14.19
N LEU A 70 -6.48 -4.10 13.14
CA LEU A 70 -5.87 -3.53 11.93
C LEU A 70 -6.96 -3.17 10.94
N ILE A 71 -7.01 -1.92 10.52
CA ILE A 71 -7.96 -1.40 9.55
C ILE A 71 -7.22 -1.19 8.24
N VAL A 72 -7.58 -1.98 7.22
CA VAL A 72 -6.98 -1.95 5.89
C VAL A 72 -8.05 -1.43 4.92
N ALA A 73 -7.74 -0.38 4.18
CA ALA A 73 -8.63 0.17 3.16
C ALA A 73 -7.98 0.03 1.77
N ASP A 74 -8.82 -0.18 0.77
CA ASP A 74 -8.49 -0.09 -0.66
C ASP A 74 -7.20 -0.82 -1.05
N PRO A 75 -6.98 -2.09 -0.64
CA PRO A 75 -5.79 -2.81 -1.07
C PRO A 75 -5.72 -2.96 -2.59
N GLN A 76 -6.87 -2.95 -3.29
CA GLN A 76 -7.03 -2.82 -4.75
C GLN A 76 -5.87 -3.44 -5.53
N LEU A 77 -5.70 -4.76 -5.39
CA LEU A 77 -4.66 -5.47 -6.12
C LEU A 77 -4.93 -5.31 -7.61
N SER A 78 -3.97 -4.75 -8.35
CA SER A 78 -4.13 -4.48 -9.79
C SER A 78 -4.40 -5.78 -10.55
N ASP A 79 -5.44 -5.85 -11.35
CA ASP A 79 -5.90 -7.03 -12.08
C ASP A 79 -5.88 -6.83 -13.61
N LEU A 80 -6.51 -7.75 -14.33
CA LEU A 80 -6.57 -7.77 -15.80
C LEU A 80 -7.16 -6.50 -16.45
N TYR A 81 -7.92 -5.70 -15.70
CA TYR A 81 -8.63 -4.54 -16.22
C TYR A 81 -8.21 -3.22 -15.57
N SER A 82 -7.22 -3.23 -14.68
CA SER A 82 -6.70 -2.03 -14.01
C SER A 82 -6.16 -0.97 -14.98
N TYR A 83 -5.42 -1.40 -16.00
CA TYR A 83 -4.66 -0.48 -16.85
C TYR A 83 -5.05 -0.62 -18.32
N SER A 84 -5.75 0.37 -18.85
CA SER A 84 -6.16 0.40 -20.27
C SER A 84 -4.99 0.40 -21.26
N PHE A 85 -3.81 0.88 -20.83
CA PHE A 85 -2.60 0.90 -21.66
C PHE A 85 -1.89 -0.46 -21.74
N ALA A 86 -2.20 -1.41 -20.84
CA ALA A 86 -1.55 -2.71 -20.80
C ALA A 86 -2.55 -3.78 -21.30
N PRO A 87 -2.25 -4.48 -22.42
CA PRO A 87 -3.09 -5.58 -22.86
C PRO A 87 -3.22 -6.66 -21.78
N ARG A 88 -4.38 -7.32 -21.76
CA ARG A 88 -4.62 -8.49 -20.90
C ARG A 88 -3.53 -9.53 -21.16
N ASP A 89 -3.05 -10.15 -20.09
CA ASP A 89 -1.97 -11.15 -20.10
C ASP A 89 -0.59 -10.68 -20.61
N SER A 90 -0.42 -9.38 -20.87
CA SER A 90 0.86 -8.82 -21.29
C SER A 90 1.94 -9.01 -20.22
N LEU A 91 3.19 -9.14 -20.67
CA LEU A 91 4.35 -9.18 -19.76
C LEU A 91 4.42 -7.92 -18.90
N LEU A 92 4.07 -6.76 -19.46
CA LEU A 92 4.05 -5.50 -18.72
C LEU A 92 3.07 -5.55 -17.55
N LEU A 93 1.84 -5.99 -17.76
CA LEU A 93 0.85 -6.10 -16.69
C LEU A 93 1.32 -7.10 -15.62
N LYS A 94 1.82 -8.26 -16.01
CA LYS A 94 2.36 -9.26 -15.09
C LYS A 94 3.50 -8.72 -14.23
N VAL A 95 4.37 -7.88 -14.80
CA VAL A 95 5.43 -7.18 -14.07
C VAL A 95 4.84 -6.19 -13.08
N VAL A 96 3.88 -5.35 -13.49
CA VAL A 96 3.21 -4.39 -12.59
C VAL A 96 2.54 -5.11 -11.42
N GLN A 97 1.77 -6.16 -11.70
CA GLN A 97 1.13 -7.02 -10.70
C GLN A 97 2.15 -7.61 -9.74
N PHE A 98 3.21 -8.23 -10.26
CA PHE A 98 4.26 -8.82 -9.44
C PHE A 98 4.89 -7.80 -8.46
N TYR A 99 5.26 -6.62 -8.95
CA TYR A 99 5.89 -5.60 -8.08
C TYR A 99 4.89 -4.97 -7.09
N ASN A 100 3.60 -4.90 -7.43
CA ASN A 100 2.57 -4.53 -6.47
C ASN A 100 2.41 -5.58 -5.37
N ASP A 101 2.28 -6.83 -5.76
CA ASP A 101 1.99 -7.94 -4.85
C ASP A 101 3.13 -8.15 -3.85
N ILE A 102 4.39 -8.09 -4.29
CA ILE A 102 5.54 -8.20 -3.38
C ILE A 102 5.61 -7.03 -2.40
N TYR A 103 5.16 -5.83 -2.80
CA TYR A 103 5.16 -4.66 -1.94
C TYR A 103 4.11 -4.82 -0.85
N VAL A 104 2.84 -5.06 -1.25
CA VAL A 104 1.71 -5.21 -0.34
C VAL A 104 1.97 -6.38 0.61
N ARG A 105 2.46 -7.52 0.08
CA ARG A 105 2.81 -8.69 0.89
C ARG A 105 3.85 -8.35 1.96
N ARG A 106 4.95 -7.67 1.62
CA ARG A 106 5.98 -7.30 2.60
C ARG A 106 5.48 -6.30 3.63
N ALA A 107 4.78 -5.26 3.18
CA ALA A 107 4.17 -4.28 4.08
C ALA A 107 3.23 -4.98 5.09
N TRP A 108 2.34 -5.82 4.58
CA TRP A 108 1.40 -6.61 5.38
C TRP A 108 2.12 -7.56 6.33
N GLN A 109 3.05 -8.38 5.84
CA GLN A 109 3.76 -9.36 6.67
C GLN A 109 4.57 -8.70 7.79
N MET A 110 5.23 -7.57 7.52
CA MET A 110 6.01 -6.87 8.54
C MET A 110 5.14 -6.24 9.62
N LEU A 111 3.93 -5.79 9.27
CA LEU A 111 2.94 -5.29 10.21
C LEU A 111 2.33 -6.41 11.04
N ILE A 112 1.73 -7.42 10.39
CA ILE A 112 0.96 -8.46 11.07
C ILE A 112 1.86 -9.27 12.03
N ARG A 113 3.07 -9.64 11.62
CA ARG A 113 4.03 -10.40 12.45
C ARG A 113 4.56 -9.63 13.66
N ARG A 114 4.44 -8.30 13.66
CA ARG A 114 4.85 -7.43 14.79
C ARG A 114 3.65 -6.88 15.56
N SER A 115 2.44 -7.28 15.17
CA SER A 115 1.22 -6.81 15.79
C SER A 115 0.76 -7.77 16.88
N THR A 116 0.12 -7.23 17.90
CA THR A 116 -0.70 -8.03 18.83
C THR A 116 -2.17 -8.03 18.39
N ALA A 117 -2.42 -7.87 17.09
CA ALA A 117 -3.77 -7.73 16.56
C ALA A 117 -4.58 -9.01 16.78
N GLU A 118 -5.82 -8.82 17.21
CA GLU A 118 -6.83 -9.88 17.38
C GLU A 118 -7.81 -9.86 16.19
N HIS A 119 -7.93 -8.72 15.53
CA HIS A 119 -8.88 -8.49 14.45
C HIS A 119 -8.24 -7.74 13.27
N VAL A 120 -8.71 -8.04 12.06
CA VAL A 120 -8.43 -7.29 10.84
C VAL A 120 -9.76 -6.92 10.21
N LEU A 121 -9.93 -5.64 9.87
CA LEU A 121 -11.12 -5.13 9.19
C LEU A 121 -10.69 -4.56 7.83
N PHE A 122 -11.21 -5.12 6.75
CA PHE A 122 -11.06 -4.56 5.41
C PHE A 122 -12.24 -3.64 5.09
N LEU A 123 -11.97 -2.40 4.71
CA LEU A 123 -12.99 -1.38 4.43
C LEU A 123 -13.44 -1.32 2.97
N GLY A 124 -13.36 -2.43 2.24
CA GLY A 124 -13.76 -2.50 0.83
C GLY A 124 -12.63 -2.31 -0.15
N ASP A 125 -13.01 -2.42 -1.43
CA ASP A 125 -12.13 -2.36 -2.59
C ASP A 125 -10.98 -3.35 -2.49
N LEU A 126 -11.34 -4.61 -2.25
CA LEU A 126 -10.41 -5.71 -2.12
C LEU A 126 -9.69 -5.96 -3.45
N PHE A 127 -10.44 -5.88 -4.54
CA PHE A 127 -9.95 -6.00 -5.92
C PHE A 127 -10.15 -4.69 -6.66
N ASP A 128 -9.29 -4.43 -7.66
CA ASP A 128 -9.42 -3.21 -8.46
C ASP A 128 -10.57 -3.28 -9.48
N THR A 129 -10.93 -4.45 -10.02
CA THR A 129 -12.08 -4.56 -10.92
C THR A 129 -12.98 -5.76 -10.63
N GLY A 130 -13.07 -6.17 -9.37
CA GLY A 130 -13.82 -7.36 -8.92
C GLY A 130 -15.24 -7.50 -9.50
N LYS A 131 -15.98 -6.39 -9.64
CA LYS A 131 -17.30 -6.33 -10.27
C LYS A 131 -17.34 -6.73 -11.75
N ARG A 132 -16.22 -6.62 -12.48
CA ARG A 132 -16.09 -6.88 -13.93
C ARG A 132 -15.56 -8.26 -14.27
N LEU A 133 -14.93 -8.93 -13.30
CA LEU A 133 -14.30 -10.23 -13.51
C LEU A 133 -15.35 -11.31 -13.83
N SER A 134 -14.99 -12.25 -14.70
CA SER A 134 -15.66 -13.55 -14.81
C SER A 134 -15.43 -14.39 -13.55
N GLU A 135 -16.18 -15.49 -13.38
CA GLU A 135 -16.01 -16.37 -12.22
C GLU A 135 -14.59 -16.97 -12.13
N ASP A 136 -13.96 -17.27 -13.27
CA ASP A 136 -12.63 -17.88 -13.28
C ASP A 136 -11.54 -16.83 -12.95
N GLU A 137 -11.65 -15.64 -13.54
CA GLU A 137 -10.77 -14.51 -13.20
C GLU A 137 -10.91 -14.12 -11.72
N TYR A 138 -12.14 -14.03 -11.20
CA TYR A 138 -12.37 -13.70 -9.79
C TYR A 138 -11.76 -14.74 -8.84
N ARG A 139 -11.85 -16.03 -9.16
CA ARG A 139 -11.21 -17.08 -8.35
C ARG A 139 -9.68 -17.00 -8.40
N ALA A 140 -9.10 -16.63 -9.53
CA ALA A 140 -7.66 -16.41 -9.65
C ALA A 140 -7.22 -15.20 -8.81
N GLU A 141 -7.96 -14.09 -8.87
CA GLU A 141 -7.69 -12.90 -8.06
C GLU A 141 -7.87 -13.16 -6.56
N LEU A 142 -8.89 -13.95 -6.18
CA LEU A 142 -9.08 -14.39 -4.79
C LEU A 142 -7.91 -15.25 -4.30
N ALA A 143 -7.41 -16.18 -5.11
CA ALA A 143 -6.25 -16.99 -4.76
C ALA A 143 -5.00 -16.11 -4.56
N ARG A 144 -4.79 -15.13 -5.45
CA ARG A 144 -3.70 -14.16 -5.37
C ARG A 144 -3.80 -13.27 -4.13
N PHE A 145 -5.00 -12.77 -3.82
CA PHE A 145 -5.27 -11.99 -2.61
C PHE A 145 -4.96 -12.79 -1.34
N ASN A 146 -5.40 -14.04 -1.27
CA ASN A 146 -5.11 -14.92 -0.14
C ASN A 146 -3.61 -15.18 0.02
N GLU A 147 -2.86 -15.29 -1.09
CA GLU A 147 -1.40 -15.43 -1.08
C GLU A 147 -0.71 -14.14 -0.61
N VAL A 148 -1.11 -12.98 -1.12
CA VAL A 148 -0.56 -11.67 -0.74
C VAL A 148 -0.77 -11.40 0.75
N PHE A 149 -1.97 -11.66 1.26
CA PHE A 149 -2.31 -11.43 2.66
C PHE A 149 -2.04 -12.64 3.57
N ALA A 150 -1.44 -13.72 3.06
CA ALA A 150 -1.19 -14.97 3.78
C ALA A 150 -2.42 -15.48 4.56
N MET A 151 -3.60 -15.32 3.96
CA MET A 151 -4.88 -15.76 4.51
C MET A 151 -5.04 -17.27 4.32
N ASN A 152 -4.25 -18.06 5.06
CA ASN A 152 -4.44 -19.51 5.10
C ASN A 152 -5.52 -19.85 6.12
N THR A 153 -6.70 -20.19 5.63
CA THR A 153 -7.72 -20.84 6.45
C THR A 153 -7.23 -22.24 6.82
N GLU A 154 -7.05 -22.54 8.10
CA GLU A 154 -7.14 -23.94 8.51
C GLU A 154 -8.54 -24.42 8.09
N ARG A 155 -8.60 -25.48 7.27
CA ARG A 155 -9.84 -25.99 6.66
C ARG A 155 -10.97 -26.03 7.69
N GLY A 156 -11.95 -25.14 7.55
CA GLY A 156 -13.17 -25.12 8.36
C GLY A 156 -13.17 -24.20 9.58
N SER A 157 -12.21 -23.29 9.75
CA SER A 157 -12.27 -22.27 10.81
C SER A 157 -12.26 -20.83 10.26
N ASP A 158 -13.12 -19.95 10.80
CA ASP A 158 -13.15 -18.50 10.56
C ASP A 158 -11.94 -17.76 11.19
N ARG A 159 -10.82 -18.46 11.37
CA ARG A 159 -9.64 -18.00 12.11
C ARG A 159 -8.39 -18.24 11.28
N PHE A 160 -7.59 -17.18 11.13
CA PHE A 160 -6.30 -17.24 10.47
C PHE A 160 -5.17 -17.35 11.49
N THR A 161 -4.23 -18.24 11.25
CA THR A 161 -3.00 -18.40 12.04
C THR A 161 -1.81 -17.83 11.27
N PHE A 162 -1.38 -16.64 11.66
CA PHE A 162 -0.22 -15.96 11.05
C PHE A 162 1.08 -16.26 11.79
N THR A 163 0.99 -16.42 13.11
CA THR A 163 2.05 -16.90 13.99
C THR A 163 1.48 -17.99 14.91
N PRO A 164 2.29 -18.97 15.36
CA PRO A 164 1.82 -19.98 16.30
C PRO A 164 1.20 -19.34 17.55
N GLY A 165 -0.10 -19.55 17.78
CA GLY A 165 -0.85 -19.01 18.92
C GLY A 165 -1.56 -17.67 18.70
N GLN A 166 -1.39 -17.01 17.55
CA GLN A 166 -2.17 -15.81 17.20
C GLN A 166 -3.39 -16.23 16.37
N HIS A 167 -4.58 -16.09 16.95
CA HIS A 167 -5.84 -16.25 16.25
C HIS A 167 -6.36 -14.88 15.80
N LEU A 168 -6.47 -14.69 14.49
CA LEU A 168 -6.99 -13.46 13.89
C LEU A 168 -8.39 -13.68 13.31
N SER A 169 -9.33 -12.83 13.71
CA SER A 169 -10.64 -12.73 13.06
C SER A 169 -10.60 -11.65 11.98
N VAL A 170 -10.96 -12.02 10.75
CA VAL A 170 -11.00 -11.11 9.60
C VAL A 170 -12.45 -10.78 9.28
N TRP A 171 -12.74 -9.49 9.10
CA TRP A 171 -14.04 -9.01 8.68
C TRP A 171 -13.89 -8.13 7.46
N ASN A 172 -14.80 -8.26 6.52
CA ASN A 172 -14.74 -7.55 5.25
C ASN A 172 -15.99 -6.70 5.05
N MET A 173 -15.79 -5.51 4.50
CA MET A 173 -16.80 -4.72 3.84
C MET A 173 -16.52 -4.73 2.34
N SER A 174 -17.53 -4.48 1.52
CA SER A 174 -17.38 -4.27 0.09
C SER A 174 -17.34 -2.79 -0.26
N GLY A 175 -16.56 -2.48 -1.29
CA GLY A 175 -16.53 -1.18 -1.94
C GLY A 175 -17.11 -1.18 -3.36
N ASN A 176 -17.00 -0.05 -4.05
CA ASN A 176 -17.55 0.11 -5.40
C ASN A 176 -16.72 -0.63 -6.45
N HIS A 177 -15.48 -1.04 -6.17
CA HIS A 177 -14.71 -1.95 -7.02
C HIS A 177 -15.12 -3.42 -6.85
N ASP A 178 -15.63 -3.79 -5.67
CA ASP A 178 -16.07 -5.15 -5.37
C ASP A 178 -17.46 -5.45 -5.94
N ILE A 179 -18.44 -4.57 -5.66
CA ILE A 179 -19.84 -4.81 -6.01
C ILE A 179 -20.35 -3.93 -7.15
N GLY A 180 -19.71 -2.79 -7.42
CA GLY A 180 -20.20 -1.80 -8.39
C GLY A 180 -21.23 -0.84 -7.79
N TYR A 181 -21.53 0.22 -8.54
CA TYR A 181 -22.49 1.26 -8.19
C TYR A 181 -23.15 1.81 -9.48
N MET A 182 -24.48 1.85 -9.54
CA MET A 182 -25.21 2.22 -10.77
C MET A 182 -24.79 1.45 -12.04
N ILE A 183 -24.33 0.19 -11.92
CA ILE A 183 -24.01 -0.67 -13.07
C ILE A 183 -25.24 -1.49 -13.50
N ALA A 184 -25.17 -2.21 -14.62
CA ALA A 184 -26.33 -2.98 -15.07
C ALA A 184 -26.82 -3.99 -13.99
N PRO A 185 -28.14 -4.10 -13.73
CA PRO A 185 -28.68 -4.89 -12.61
C PRO A 185 -28.18 -6.33 -12.56
N TYR A 186 -28.03 -6.99 -13.72
CA TYR A 186 -27.49 -8.34 -13.81
C TYR A 186 -26.05 -8.44 -13.29
N HIS A 187 -25.18 -7.49 -13.70
CA HIS A 187 -23.79 -7.47 -13.26
C HIS A 187 -23.68 -7.12 -11.78
N GLN A 188 -24.50 -6.19 -11.28
CA GLN A 188 -24.57 -5.84 -9.87
C GLN A 188 -24.93 -7.06 -9.01
N LYS A 189 -25.98 -7.81 -9.40
CA LYS A 189 -26.43 -9.01 -8.69
C LYS A 189 -25.34 -10.10 -8.64
N LEU A 190 -24.63 -10.31 -9.75
CA LEU A 190 -23.51 -11.24 -9.79
C LEU A 190 -22.35 -10.82 -8.88
N ALA A 191 -21.95 -9.56 -8.93
CA ALA A 191 -20.86 -9.03 -8.11
C ALA A 191 -21.17 -9.13 -6.61
N ILE A 192 -22.40 -8.75 -6.21
CA ILE A 192 -22.89 -8.91 -4.83
C ILE A 192 -22.92 -10.38 -4.40
N GLY A 193 -23.45 -11.26 -5.25
CA GLY A 193 -23.52 -12.70 -4.96
C GLY A 193 -22.14 -13.31 -4.74
N ARG A 194 -21.16 -12.92 -5.55
CA ARG A 194 -19.76 -13.33 -5.38
C ARG A 194 -19.16 -12.80 -4.08
N PHE A 195 -19.30 -11.50 -3.82
CA PHE A 195 -18.76 -10.90 -2.61
C PHE A 195 -19.31 -11.60 -1.37
N LYS A 196 -20.64 -11.81 -1.30
CA LYS A 196 -21.29 -12.53 -0.20
C LYS A 196 -20.77 -13.95 -0.02
N LYS A 197 -20.52 -14.65 -1.13
CA LYS A 197 -20.00 -16.03 -1.12
C LYS A 197 -18.59 -16.14 -0.54
N TYR A 198 -17.71 -15.18 -0.82
CA TYR A 198 -16.28 -15.30 -0.50
C TYR A 198 -15.81 -14.43 0.66
N PHE A 199 -16.43 -13.27 0.88
CA PHE A 199 -16.00 -12.27 1.86
C PHE A 199 -17.00 -12.02 2.99
N GLY A 200 -18.24 -12.51 2.85
CA GLY A 200 -19.28 -12.43 3.88
C GLY A 200 -20.38 -11.41 3.57
N PRO A 201 -21.33 -11.20 4.48
CA PRO A 201 -22.51 -10.36 4.24
C PRO A 201 -22.11 -8.90 3.97
N LEU A 202 -22.97 -8.17 3.23
CA LEU A 202 -22.74 -6.74 2.93
C LEU A 202 -22.89 -5.86 4.17
N ASN A 203 -23.79 -6.25 5.08
CA ASN A 203 -24.10 -5.54 6.30
C ASN A 203 -23.90 -6.50 7.47
N TRP A 204 -23.18 -6.07 8.50
CA TRP A 204 -22.95 -6.89 9.68
C TRP A 204 -22.66 -6.04 10.90
N ARG A 205 -22.83 -6.66 12.07
CA ARG A 205 -22.38 -6.11 13.34
C ARG A 205 -21.66 -7.17 14.15
N THR A 206 -20.68 -6.75 14.93
CA THR A 206 -19.95 -7.61 15.86
C THR A 206 -19.61 -6.83 17.12
N THR A 207 -19.14 -7.53 18.15
CA THR A 207 -18.67 -6.92 19.39
C THR A 207 -17.18 -7.13 19.51
N ILE A 208 -16.41 -6.05 19.60
CA ILE A 208 -14.99 -6.07 19.93
C ILE A 208 -14.87 -5.37 21.28
N ARG A 209 -14.44 -6.12 22.31
CA ARG A 209 -14.41 -5.64 23.70
C ARG A 209 -15.79 -5.10 24.11
N ASP A 210 -15.86 -3.88 24.61
CA ASP A 210 -17.10 -3.23 24.99
C ASP A 210 -17.77 -2.39 23.89
N HIS A 211 -17.32 -2.50 22.63
CA HIS A 211 -17.81 -1.71 21.51
C HIS A 211 -18.60 -2.55 20.52
N GLU A 212 -19.71 -2.00 20.02
CA GLU A 212 -20.42 -2.56 18.86
C GLU A 212 -19.80 -1.99 17.58
N VAL A 213 -19.24 -2.86 16.75
CA VAL A 213 -18.69 -2.47 15.45
C VAL A 213 -19.72 -2.83 14.39
N ILE A 214 -20.10 -1.86 13.58
CA ILE A 214 -21.17 -1.98 12.59
C ILE A 214 -20.61 -1.64 11.22
N ALA A 215 -20.74 -2.56 10.27
CA ALA A 215 -20.48 -2.32 8.86
C ALA A 215 -21.80 -2.23 8.11
N ILE A 216 -21.99 -1.14 7.39
CA ILE A 216 -23.12 -0.96 6.47
C ILE A 216 -22.55 -0.72 5.08
N ASN A 217 -22.96 -1.52 4.10
CA ASN A 217 -22.65 -1.19 2.72
C ASN A 217 -23.50 0.04 2.33
N THR A 218 -22.85 1.18 2.22
CA THR A 218 -23.54 2.46 1.98
C THR A 218 -23.90 2.68 0.53
N LEU A 219 -23.23 2.00 -0.41
CA LEU A 219 -23.59 2.01 -1.83
C LEU A 219 -24.97 1.39 -2.05
N THR A 220 -25.31 0.35 -1.29
CA THR A 220 -26.61 -0.29 -1.36
C THR A 220 -27.69 0.47 -0.61
N LEU A 221 -27.37 1.43 0.26
CA LEU A 221 -28.36 2.34 0.84
C LEU A 221 -28.86 3.40 -0.14
N ASP A 222 -28.08 3.69 -1.19
CA ASP A 222 -28.41 4.68 -2.19
C ASP A 222 -29.63 4.22 -3.02
N PRO A 223 -30.67 5.07 -3.20
CA PRO A 223 -31.81 4.73 -4.04
C PRO A 223 -31.46 4.53 -5.53
N GLU A 224 -30.30 5.03 -5.99
CA GLU A 224 -29.80 4.81 -7.36
C GLU A 224 -29.16 3.43 -7.55
N MET A 225 -29.10 2.63 -6.48
CA MET A 225 -28.66 1.24 -6.54
C MET A 225 -29.60 0.39 -7.42
N THR A 226 -29.03 -0.33 -8.39
CA THR A 226 -29.82 -1.10 -9.35
C THR A 226 -30.32 -2.45 -8.83
N ASP A 227 -29.71 -2.97 -7.75
CA ASP A 227 -30.14 -4.21 -7.09
C ASP A 227 -31.07 -3.88 -5.92
N SER A 228 -32.38 -4.00 -6.15
CA SER A 228 -33.40 -3.67 -5.17
C SER A 228 -33.43 -4.61 -3.96
N GLU A 229 -32.97 -5.85 -4.11
CA GLU A 229 -32.90 -6.84 -3.03
C GLU A 229 -31.81 -6.45 -2.03
N ALA A 230 -30.61 -6.13 -2.52
CA ALA A 230 -29.51 -5.65 -1.69
C ALA A 230 -29.80 -4.27 -1.08
N HIS A 231 -30.52 -3.40 -1.82
CA HIS A 231 -30.99 -2.14 -1.28
C HIS A 231 -31.91 -2.35 -0.09
N GLN A 232 -32.95 -3.18 -0.24
CA GLN A 232 -33.89 -3.48 0.84
C GLN A 232 -33.21 -4.13 2.04
N GLU A 233 -32.30 -5.09 1.83
CA GLU A 233 -31.52 -5.70 2.92
C GLU A 233 -30.76 -4.66 3.75
N SER A 234 -30.17 -3.66 3.09
CA SER A 234 -29.40 -2.61 3.75
C SER A 234 -30.30 -1.62 4.49
N ARG A 235 -31.46 -1.27 3.90
CA ARG A 235 -32.50 -0.46 4.55
C ARG A 235 -33.07 -1.15 5.78
N ASP A 236 -33.42 -2.44 5.69
CA ASP A 236 -33.97 -3.22 6.81
C ASP A 236 -32.96 -3.33 7.96
N PHE A 237 -31.67 -3.52 7.64
CA PHE A 237 -30.60 -3.53 8.62
C PHE A 237 -30.45 -2.18 9.32
N LEU A 238 -30.43 -1.08 8.57
CA LEU A 238 -30.36 0.29 9.11
C LEU A 238 -31.58 0.61 10.00
N ASP A 239 -32.79 0.26 9.54
CA ASP A 239 -34.03 0.49 10.29
C ASP A 239 -34.08 -0.31 11.59
N THR A 240 -33.50 -1.52 11.60
CA THR A 240 -33.33 -2.31 12.82
C THR A 240 -32.43 -1.58 13.81
N LEU A 241 -31.27 -1.08 13.36
CA LEU A 241 -30.31 -0.37 14.22
C LEU A 241 -30.86 0.96 14.78
N LYS A 242 -31.74 1.65 14.04
CA LYS A 242 -32.42 2.88 14.48
C LYS A 242 -33.46 2.64 15.56
N LYS A 243 -34.12 1.47 15.56
CA LYS A 243 -35.13 1.10 16.56
C LYS A 243 -34.51 0.63 17.88
N GLU A 244 -33.25 0.19 17.84
CA GLU A 244 -32.52 -0.28 19.02
C GLU A 244 -31.82 0.87 19.75
N ASP A 245 -31.96 0.93 21.07
CA ASP A 245 -31.11 1.78 21.90
C ASP A 245 -29.72 1.12 22.05
N PRO A 246 -28.61 1.79 21.71
CA PRO A 246 -27.28 1.20 21.75
C PRO A 246 -26.90 0.83 23.20
N ARG A 247 -26.71 -0.46 23.44
CA ARG A 247 -26.19 -0.96 24.74
C ARG A 247 -24.68 -0.74 24.89
N ARG A 248 -23.99 -0.48 23.78
CA ARG A 248 -22.55 -0.31 23.69
C ARG A 248 -22.24 0.91 22.82
N PRO A 249 -21.11 1.61 23.05
CA PRO A 249 -20.64 2.62 22.11
C PRO A 249 -20.42 1.99 20.73
N ARG A 250 -20.84 2.69 19.67
CA ARG A 250 -20.81 2.21 18.29
C ARG A 250 -19.61 2.75 17.52
N ILE A 251 -18.93 1.88 16.79
CA ILE A 251 -17.97 2.24 15.75
C ILE A 251 -18.62 1.89 14.42
N LEU A 252 -18.87 2.89 13.57
CA LEU A 252 -19.48 2.69 12.27
C LEU A 252 -18.38 2.57 11.20
N LEU A 253 -18.51 1.58 10.34
CA LEU A 253 -17.67 1.39 9.17
C LEU A 253 -18.51 1.69 7.93
N THR A 254 -17.93 2.46 7.01
CA THR A 254 -18.44 2.67 5.66
C THR A 254 -17.29 2.50 4.68
N HIS A 255 -17.58 2.22 3.40
CA HIS A 255 -16.55 2.26 2.38
C HIS A 255 -16.42 3.70 1.88
N VAL A 256 -17.50 4.23 1.30
CA VAL A 256 -17.57 5.63 0.87
C VAL A 256 -17.67 6.57 2.09
N PRO A 257 -16.87 7.66 2.13
CA PRO A 257 -16.94 8.69 3.15
C PRO A 257 -18.31 9.37 3.28
N LEU A 258 -18.66 9.78 4.50
CA LEU A 258 -19.91 10.54 4.73
C LEU A 258 -19.80 11.95 4.15
N TRP A 259 -20.97 12.50 3.86
CA TRP A 259 -21.15 13.86 3.36
C TRP A 259 -20.45 14.89 4.23
N ARG A 260 -19.75 15.83 3.58
CA ARG A 260 -19.14 17.00 4.20
C ARG A 260 -19.16 18.18 3.22
N PRO A 261 -19.12 19.44 3.71
CA PRO A 261 -19.03 20.59 2.83
C PRO A 261 -17.80 20.52 1.89
N PRO A 262 -17.91 21.04 0.66
CA PRO A 262 -16.78 21.10 -0.26
C PRO A 262 -15.57 21.80 0.35
N ASN A 263 -14.37 21.28 0.07
CA ASN A 263 -13.08 21.80 0.57
C ASN A 263 -12.92 21.73 2.11
N SER A 264 -13.68 20.89 2.80
CA SER A 264 -13.44 20.60 4.21
C SER A 264 -12.01 20.10 4.42
N ASP A 265 -11.32 20.63 5.43
CA ASP A 265 -9.98 20.19 5.76
C ASP A 265 -9.98 18.75 6.31
N CYS A 266 -8.86 18.06 6.10
CA CYS A 266 -8.64 16.70 6.58
C CYS A 266 -8.02 16.63 7.99
N GLY A 267 -8.20 17.70 8.79
CA GLY A 267 -7.78 17.78 10.18
C GLY A 267 -6.33 17.34 10.43
N ALA A 268 -6.15 16.60 11.52
CA ALA A 268 -4.83 16.17 11.99
C ALA A 268 -4.15 15.15 11.04
N SER A 269 -4.92 14.46 10.20
CA SER A 269 -4.39 13.53 9.20
C SER A 269 -3.65 14.26 8.06
N GLY A 270 -4.05 15.48 7.71
CA GLY A 270 -3.36 16.33 6.75
C GLY A 270 -3.42 15.89 5.28
N GLY A 271 -4.35 14.99 4.91
CA GLY A 271 -4.60 14.62 3.52
C GLY A 271 -5.26 15.75 2.70
N PRO A 272 -5.34 15.61 1.37
CA PRO A 272 -6.09 16.54 0.53
C PRO A 272 -7.59 16.44 0.80
N PRO A 273 -8.35 17.55 0.71
CA PRO A 273 -9.81 17.52 0.81
C PRO A 273 -10.43 16.51 -0.16
N ILE A 274 -11.47 15.80 0.31
CA ILE A 274 -12.23 14.87 -0.53
C ILE A 274 -13.07 15.68 -1.52
N VAL A 275 -12.88 15.41 -2.80
CA VAL A 275 -13.65 16.06 -3.87
C VAL A 275 -14.86 15.20 -4.19
N ASP A 276 -16.05 15.74 -3.93
CA ASP A 276 -17.32 15.11 -4.25
C ASP A 276 -17.47 14.94 -5.77
N ARG A 277 -17.47 13.69 -6.21
CA ARG A 277 -17.62 13.28 -7.61
C ARG A 277 -18.46 12.02 -7.67
N VAL A 278 -19.36 12.00 -8.64
CA VAL A 278 -20.18 10.84 -8.98
C VAL A 278 -19.94 10.50 -10.44
N GLY A 279 -19.81 9.21 -10.72
CA GLY A 279 -19.70 8.72 -12.09
C GLY A 279 -20.12 7.27 -12.20
N TYR A 280 -19.97 6.70 -13.40
CA TYR A 280 -20.31 5.30 -13.61
C TYR A 280 -19.48 4.40 -12.70
N SER A 281 -20.13 3.64 -11.82
CA SER A 281 -19.48 2.72 -10.88
C SER A 281 -18.67 3.33 -9.75
N TYR A 282 -18.83 4.61 -9.43
CA TYR A 282 -18.22 5.20 -8.24
C TYR A 282 -18.96 6.43 -7.73
N THR A 283 -18.83 6.68 -6.43
CA THR A 283 -19.13 7.95 -5.78
C THR A 283 -18.11 8.17 -4.66
N ASN A 284 -17.53 9.35 -4.58
CA ASN A 284 -16.49 9.66 -3.59
C ASN A 284 -17.05 10.13 -2.25
N MET A 285 -18.36 10.37 -2.18
CA MET A 285 -19.02 10.89 -1.00
C MET A 285 -20.49 10.48 -0.98
N LEU A 286 -20.99 10.12 0.20
CA LEU A 286 -22.42 9.84 0.37
C LEU A 286 -23.24 11.12 0.27
N THR A 287 -24.53 10.95 -0.03
CA THR A 287 -25.50 12.05 0.06
C THR A 287 -25.63 12.54 1.49
N ARG A 288 -26.07 13.80 1.63
CA ARG A 288 -26.29 14.41 2.94
C ARG A 288 -27.34 13.63 3.73
N GLU A 289 -28.40 13.20 3.06
CA GLU A 289 -29.52 12.49 3.66
C GLU A 289 -29.08 11.15 4.25
N ILE A 290 -28.34 10.32 3.48
CA ILE A 290 -27.81 9.04 3.97
C ILE A 290 -26.84 9.27 5.13
N SER A 291 -25.99 10.29 5.03
CA SER A 291 -25.02 10.62 6.08
C SER A 291 -25.70 11.03 7.39
N GLU A 292 -26.74 11.86 7.33
CA GLU A 292 -27.54 12.25 8.49
C GLU A 292 -28.28 11.03 9.10
N GLU A 293 -28.80 10.11 8.28
CA GLU A 293 -29.38 8.86 8.76
C GLU A 293 -28.35 7.98 9.49
N LEU A 294 -27.15 7.82 8.95
CA LEU A 294 -26.08 7.04 9.58
C LEU A 294 -25.58 7.67 10.88
N LEU A 295 -25.44 9.00 10.90
CA LEU A 295 -25.05 9.74 12.10
C LEU A 295 -26.13 9.69 13.20
N SER A 296 -27.40 9.50 12.85
CA SER A 296 -28.49 9.30 13.81
C SER A 296 -28.36 8.01 14.62
N LEU A 297 -27.54 7.04 14.16
CA LEU A 297 -27.19 5.83 14.93
C LEU A 297 -26.32 6.13 16.16
N ARG A 298 -25.90 7.39 16.34
CA ARG A 298 -25.02 7.89 17.41
C ARG A 298 -23.68 7.12 17.51
N PRO A 299 -22.94 6.90 16.40
CA PRO A 299 -21.62 6.32 16.50
C PRO A 299 -20.66 7.27 17.24
N MET A 300 -19.71 6.71 17.98
CA MET A 300 -18.67 7.52 18.62
C MET A 300 -17.49 7.82 17.68
N LEU A 301 -17.36 7.01 16.63
CA LEU A 301 -16.33 7.04 15.60
C LEU A 301 -16.89 6.44 14.32
N VAL A 302 -16.56 7.06 13.18
CA VAL A 302 -16.78 6.52 11.83
C VAL A 302 -15.43 6.24 11.18
N LEU A 303 -15.27 5.08 10.55
CA LEU A 303 -14.11 4.74 9.73
C LEU A 303 -14.56 4.51 8.28
N SER A 304 -13.98 5.25 7.34
CA SER A 304 -14.26 5.15 5.89
C SER A 304 -13.01 4.79 5.08
N GLY A 305 -13.17 4.36 3.83
CA GLY A 305 -12.11 4.08 2.85
C GLY A 305 -12.27 4.95 1.58
N ASP A 306 -12.08 4.36 0.39
CA ASP A 306 -12.35 4.91 -0.95
C ASP A 306 -11.45 6.08 -1.41
N ASN A 307 -11.18 7.07 -0.55
CA ASN A 307 -10.40 8.26 -0.95
C ASN A 307 -8.88 8.02 -1.03
N HIS A 308 -8.39 6.84 -0.65
CA HIS A 308 -6.98 6.40 -0.62
C HIS A 308 -6.03 7.23 0.29
N HIS A 309 -6.42 8.43 0.71
CA HIS A 309 -5.69 9.27 1.64
C HIS A 309 -6.37 9.30 3.01
N HIS A 310 -5.56 9.43 4.05
CA HIS A 310 -6.08 9.73 5.38
C HIS A 310 -6.75 11.10 5.43
N CYS A 311 -7.99 11.13 5.91
CA CYS A 311 -8.72 12.37 6.09
C CYS A 311 -9.57 12.33 7.36
N ASP A 312 -9.30 13.26 8.28
CA ASP A 312 -10.13 13.45 9.46
C ASP A 312 -11.19 14.51 9.18
N TYR A 313 -12.43 14.22 9.56
CA TYR A 313 -13.49 15.21 9.54
C TYR A 313 -14.37 15.06 10.77
N VAL A 314 -14.68 16.18 11.43
CA VAL A 314 -15.59 16.20 12.57
C VAL A 314 -16.95 16.70 12.10
N HIS A 315 -17.94 15.82 12.12
CA HIS A 315 -19.31 16.13 11.73
C HIS A 315 -19.95 17.17 12.67
N PRO A 316 -20.99 17.91 12.25
CA PRO A 316 -21.62 18.96 13.07
C PRO A 316 -22.11 18.49 14.46
N ASN A 317 -22.39 17.21 14.63
CA ASN A 317 -22.76 16.57 15.90
C ASN A 317 -21.56 16.13 16.76
N GLY A 318 -20.33 16.49 16.38
CA GLY A 318 -19.10 16.20 17.11
C GLY A 318 -18.54 14.79 16.91
N ILE A 319 -19.09 14.03 15.96
CA ILE A 319 -18.60 12.68 15.63
C ILE A 319 -17.38 12.79 14.72
N LEU A 320 -16.28 12.13 15.11
CA LEU A 320 -15.10 12.00 14.27
C LEU A 320 -15.34 10.92 13.21
N GLU A 321 -15.14 11.28 11.96
CA GLU A 321 -14.91 10.36 10.86
C GLU A 321 -13.43 10.38 10.47
N ARG A 322 -12.84 9.19 10.34
CA ARG A 322 -11.52 9.01 9.76
C ARG A 322 -11.63 8.17 8.50
N THR A 323 -11.31 8.78 7.37
CA THR A 323 -11.02 8.06 6.13
C THR A 323 -9.62 7.46 6.22
N VAL A 324 -9.50 6.17 5.92
CA VAL A 324 -8.28 5.37 6.04
C VAL A 324 -7.55 5.38 4.71
N GLY A 325 -6.23 5.62 4.74
CA GLY A 325 -5.41 5.56 3.55
C GLY A 325 -5.23 4.14 3.04
N THR A 326 -4.92 4.01 1.75
CA THR A 326 -4.69 2.72 1.11
C THR A 326 -3.34 2.11 1.47
N LEU A 327 -3.30 0.78 1.54
CA LEU A 327 -2.05 0.00 1.68
C LEU A 327 -1.31 -0.16 0.33
N SER A 328 -1.95 0.18 -0.80
CA SER A 328 -1.43 -0.04 -2.14
C SER A 328 -0.73 1.21 -2.70
N TRP A 329 0.52 1.06 -3.15
CA TRP A 329 1.32 2.15 -3.71
C TRP A 329 0.95 2.50 -5.16
N LEU A 330 0.14 1.68 -5.82
CA LEU A 330 -0.32 1.93 -7.20
C LEU A 330 -1.62 2.75 -7.26
N GLN A 331 -2.15 3.17 -6.11
CA GLN A 331 -3.43 3.88 -6.01
C GLN A 331 -3.26 5.40 -5.89
N GLY A 332 -2.21 5.94 -6.52
CA GLY A 332 -1.97 7.38 -6.63
C GLY A 332 -1.39 8.03 -5.37
N ILE A 333 -0.82 7.24 -4.47
CA ILE A 333 -0.32 7.68 -3.17
C ILE A 333 1.17 7.39 -2.98
N ASP A 334 1.89 8.36 -2.42
CA ASP A 334 3.33 8.22 -2.18
C ASP A 334 3.64 7.40 -0.92
N GLU A 335 2.84 7.55 0.14
CA GLU A 335 3.04 6.86 1.44
C GLU A 335 1.85 5.95 1.77
N PRO A 336 1.90 4.67 1.39
CA PRO A 336 0.86 3.72 1.76
C PRO A 336 0.76 3.52 3.25
N SER A 337 -0.41 3.15 3.74
CA SER A 337 -0.67 3.10 5.17
C SER A 337 -1.83 2.18 5.54
N ILE A 338 -1.90 1.87 6.84
CA ILE A 338 -3.09 1.31 7.49
C ILE A 338 -3.42 2.13 8.72
N THR A 339 -4.61 1.93 9.29
CA THR A 339 -4.91 2.43 10.64
C THR A 339 -4.89 1.28 11.65
N VAL A 340 -4.20 1.48 12.77
CA VAL A 340 -4.30 0.62 13.94
C VAL A 340 -5.30 1.25 14.91
N LEU A 341 -6.39 0.54 15.15
CA LEU A 341 -7.44 0.90 16.10
C LEU A 341 -7.23 0.10 17.40
N ASN A 342 -7.04 0.79 18.51
CA ASN A 342 -7.03 0.16 19.83
C ASN A 342 -8.37 0.40 20.51
N VAL A 343 -9.10 -0.68 20.75
CA VAL A 343 -10.41 -0.69 21.40
C VAL A 343 -10.21 -1.07 22.86
N HIS A 344 -10.62 -0.19 23.77
CA HIS A 344 -10.41 -0.38 25.21
C HIS A 344 -11.70 -0.89 25.90
N ASP A 345 -11.56 -1.67 26.97
CA ASP A 345 -12.67 -2.01 27.86
C ASP A 345 -13.15 -0.75 28.61
N ARG A 346 -14.41 -0.75 29.06
CA ARG A 346 -14.93 0.37 29.85
C ARG A 346 -14.32 0.33 31.27
N GLY A 347 -13.60 1.37 31.67
CA GLY A 347 -13.11 1.50 33.04
C GLY A 347 -14.24 1.73 34.05
N GLU A 348 -14.06 1.29 35.30
CA GLU A 348 -15.04 1.43 36.41
C GLU A 348 -15.43 2.90 36.72
N LYS A 349 -14.64 3.89 36.29
CA LYS A 349 -14.94 5.32 36.44
C LYS A 349 -15.28 5.93 35.08
N ASP A 350 -16.52 5.72 34.70
CA ASP A 350 -17.34 6.45 33.73
C ASP A 350 -16.61 7.44 32.80
N THR A 351 -16.14 6.90 31.67
CA THR A 351 -16.36 7.39 30.30
C THR A 351 -15.95 6.21 29.40
N ALA A 352 -16.70 5.91 28.35
CA ALA A 352 -16.22 4.97 27.34
C ALA A 352 -14.91 5.54 26.78
N SER A 353 -13.77 4.92 27.12
CA SER A 353 -12.46 5.34 26.63
C SER A 353 -12.53 5.34 25.10
N ARG A 354 -12.53 6.52 24.48
CA ARG A 354 -12.58 6.64 23.02
C ARG A 354 -11.48 5.74 22.42
N PRO A 355 -11.80 4.91 21.42
CA PRO A 355 -10.78 4.12 20.75
C PRO A 355 -9.65 5.03 20.25
N THR A 356 -8.41 4.57 20.37
CA THR A 356 -7.25 5.32 19.86
C THR A 356 -6.91 4.84 18.46
N LEU A 357 -6.52 5.78 17.60
CA LEU A 357 -6.25 5.53 16.19
C LEU A 357 -4.82 5.96 15.87
N ASN A 358 -4.01 5.02 15.39
CA ASN A 358 -2.64 5.29 14.97
C ASN A 358 -2.50 4.99 13.48
N VAL A 359 -1.99 5.96 12.73
CA VAL A 359 -1.68 5.78 11.31
C VAL A 359 -0.30 5.13 11.20
N CYS A 360 -0.25 4.02 10.47
CA CYS A 360 0.97 3.27 10.24
C CYS A 360 1.34 3.32 8.78
N ARG A 361 2.31 4.18 8.48
CA ARG A 361 2.83 4.40 7.13
C ARG A 361 3.83 3.32 6.72
N MET A 362 3.96 3.13 5.43
CA MET A 362 4.89 2.21 4.77
C MET A 362 5.95 2.97 3.97
N PRO A 363 7.07 2.32 3.61
CA PRO A 363 8.08 2.95 2.76
C PRO A 363 7.53 3.41 1.41
N LYS A 364 7.99 4.57 0.93
CA LYS A 364 7.71 5.04 -0.43
C LYS A 364 8.41 4.13 -1.45
N GLN A 365 7.66 3.32 -2.17
CA GLN A 365 8.26 2.36 -3.11
C GLN A 365 9.05 3.04 -4.23
N MET A 366 8.58 4.20 -4.70
CA MET A 366 9.28 4.96 -5.73
C MET A 366 10.62 5.51 -5.28
N ASP A 367 10.77 5.92 -4.02
CA ASP A 367 12.05 6.39 -3.49
C ASP A 367 13.10 5.27 -3.46
N ILE A 368 12.67 4.05 -3.14
CA ILE A 368 13.52 2.85 -3.20
C ILE A 368 14.03 2.64 -4.63
N TYR A 369 13.12 2.66 -5.61
CA TYR A 369 13.49 2.47 -7.02
C TYR A 369 14.33 3.62 -7.58
N TRP A 370 14.11 4.86 -7.15
CA TRP A 370 14.98 5.97 -7.51
C TRP A 370 16.38 5.78 -6.96
N ALA A 371 16.52 5.34 -5.70
CA ALA A 371 17.82 5.02 -5.13
C ALA A 371 18.55 3.91 -5.94
N TYR A 372 17.83 2.86 -6.34
CA TYR A 372 18.39 1.79 -7.18
C TYR A 372 18.83 2.31 -8.55
N THR A 373 18.01 3.17 -9.16
CA THR A 373 18.30 3.78 -10.46
C THR A 373 19.54 4.66 -10.40
N ILE A 374 19.63 5.54 -9.39
CA ILE A 374 20.77 6.45 -9.21
C ILE A 374 22.05 5.65 -8.97
N VAL A 375 22.02 4.63 -8.11
CA VAL A 375 23.20 3.79 -7.84
C VAL A 375 23.59 2.95 -9.05
N GLY A 376 22.62 2.49 -9.85
CA GLY A 376 22.88 1.79 -11.11
C GLY A 376 23.55 2.67 -12.16
N ILE A 377 23.02 3.87 -12.39
CA ILE A 377 23.61 4.85 -13.31
C ILE A 377 25.01 5.24 -12.83
N THR A 378 25.17 5.54 -11.53
CA THR A 378 26.47 5.91 -10.95
C THR A 378 27.48 4.77 -11.09
N SER A 379 27.07 3.52 -10.80
CA SER A 379 27.91 2.34 -10.97
C SER A 379 28.42 2.24 -12.42
N PHE A 380 27.53 2.37 -13.39
CA PHE A 380 27.89 2.34 -14.80
C PHE A 380 28.86 3.47 -15.20
N ILE A 381 28.56 4.71 -14.82
CA ILE A 381 29.40 5.88 -15.12
C ILE A 381 30.80 5.72 -14.53
N VAL A 382 30.92 5.31 -13.26
CA VAL A 382 32.23 5.12 -12.61
C VAL A 382 33.02 4.02 -13.31
N MET A 383 32.38 2.93 -13.75
CA MET A 383 33.04 1.87 -14.52
C MET A 383 33.54 2.38 -15.87
N VAL A 384 32.73 3.16 -16.59
CA VAL A 384 33.10 3.78 -17.87
C VAL A 384 34.29 4.74 -17.69
N VAL A 385 34.19 5.68 -16.76
CA VAL A 385 35.26 6.68 -16.51
C VAL A 385 36.56 6.00 -16.09
N ARG A 386 36.50 5.01 -15.19
CA ARG A 386 37.68 4.25 -14.76
C ARG A 386 38.36 3.52 -15.92
N GLU A 387 37.59 2.95 -16.83
CA GLU A 387 38.14 2.21 -17.97
C GLU A 387 38.71 3.14 -19.04
N LEU A 388 38.03 4.25 -19.34
CA LEU A 388 38.52 5.27 -20.29
C LEU A 388 39.79 5.96 -19.79
N MET A 389 39.95 6.17 -18.47
CA MET A 389 41.20 6.67 -17.89
C MET A 389 42.35 5.66 -17.99
N ARG A 390 42.05 4.37 -18.13
CA ARG A 390 43.03 3.27 -18.13
C ARG A 390 43.49 2.89 -19.54
N SER A 391 42.56 2.84 -20.50
CA SER A 391 42.79 2.31 -21.84
C SER A 391 42.45 3.35 -22.91
N PRO A 392 43.39 3.68 -23.82
CA PRO A 392 43.10 4.58 -24.94
C PRO A 392 42.28 3.89 -26.05
N SER A 393 42.15 2.55 -26.03
CA SER A 393 41.37 1.81 -27.01
C SER A 393 39.90 1.76 -26.62
N TYR A 394 39.05 2.43 -27.39
CA TYR A 394 37.60 2.44 -27.18
C TYR A 394 36.98 1.03 -27.25
N ASN A 395 37.33 0.25 -28.28
CA ASN A 395 36.74 -1.07 -28.50
C ASN A 395 37.09 -2.07 -27.39
N GLU A 396 38.32 -2.03 -26.89
CA GLU A 396 38.72 -2.89 -25.77
C GLU A 396 38.10 -2.43 -24.45
N SER A 397 37.99 -1.12 -24.25
CA SER A 397 37.30 -0.54 -23.08
C SER A 397 35.83 -0.96 -23.04
N ALA A 398 35.12 -0.88 -24.17
CA ALA A 398 33.72 -1.26 -24.27
C ALA A 398 33.50 -2.74 -23.91
N LYS A 399 34.36 -3.66 -24.37
CA LYS A 399 34.29 -5.09 -24.02
C LYS A 399 34.48 -5.32 -22.53
N VAL A 400 35.47 -4.65 -21.92
CA VAL A 400 35.74 -4.77 -20.48
C VAL A 400 34.57 -4.24 -19.65
N ILE A 401 34.04 -3.05 -19.99
CA ILE A 401 32.88 -2.45 -19.32
C ILE A 401 31.68 -3.39 -19.43
N ALA A 402 31.34 -3.85 -20.65
CA ALA A 402 30.20 -4.72 -20.88
C ALA A 402 30.32 -6.01 -20.05
N PHE A 403 31.47 -6.69 -20.11
CA PHE A 403 31.69 -7.92 -19.36
C PHE A 403 31.55 -7.73 -17.84
N GLN A 404 32.16 -6.68 -17.29
CA GLN A 404 32.12 -6.43 -15.85
C GLN A 404 30.74 -5.94 -15.39
N PHE A 405 30.07 -5.11 -16.19
CA PHE A 405 28.73 -4.62 -15.87
C PHE A 405 27.70 -5.74 -15.95
N THR A 406 27.78 -6.62 -16.96
CA THR A 406 26.94 -7.83 -17.03
C THR A 406 27.15 -8.72 -15.80
N LYS A 407 28.39 -8.93 -15.37
CA LYS A 407 28.68 -9.71 -14.16
C LYS A 407 28.08 -9.05 -12.91
N LEU A 408 28.21 -7.73 -12.77
CA LEU A 408 27.57 -6.97 -11.69
C LEU A 408 26.05 -7.17 -11.70
N VAL A 409 25.40 -6.93 -12.84
CA VAL A 409 23.94 -7.05 -12.99
C VAL A 409 23.46 -8.46 -12.63
N ILE A 410 24.12 -9.52 -13.13
CA ILE A 410 23.75 -10.90 -12.81
C ILE A 410 23.81 -11.16 -11.30
N CYS A 411 24.87 -10.72 -10.63
CA CYS A 411 25.02 -10.89 -9.19
C CYS A 411 23.97 -10.09 -8.40
N VAL A 412 23.71 -8.84 -8.80
CA VAL A 412 22.71 -7.98 -8.16
C VAL A 412 21.31 -8.57 -8.30
N LEU A 413 20.93 -9.00 -9.51
CA LEU A 413 19.63 -9.62 -9.77
C LEU A 413 19.49 -10.95 -9.04
N SER A 414 20.54 -11.75 -8.96
CA SER A 414 20.52 -13.02 -8.22
C SER A 414 20.29 -12.78 -6.72
N PHE A 415 20.95 -11.78 -6.15
CA PHE A 415 20.73 -11.40 -4.75
C PHE A 415 19.34 -10.78 -4.53
N TYR A 416 18.88 -9.94 -5.44
CA TYR A 416 17.52 -9.39 -5.40
C TYR A 416 16.46 -10.49 -5.39
N THR A 417 16.55 -11.45 -6.33
CA THR A 417 15.65 -12.61 -6.38
C THR A 417 15.71 -13.44 -5.10
N PHE A 418 16.90 -13.63 -4.52
CA PHE A 418 17.05 -14.28 -3.22
C PHE A 418 16.30 -13.52 -2.11
N LEU A 419 16.43 -12.20 -2.03
CA LEU A 419 15.71 -11.39 -1.05
C LEU A 419 14.20 -11.47 -1.23
N LEU A 420 13.73 -11.43 -2.48
CA LEU A 420 12.32 -11.63 -2.77
C LEU A 420 11.85 -12.98 -2.22
N TRP A 421 12.59 -14.06 -2.43
CA TRP A 421 12.16 -15.38 -1.92
C TRP A 421 12.32 -15.56 -0.41
N ALA A 422 13.35 -14.96 0.21
CA ALA A 422 13.66 -15.15 1.63
C ALA A 422 12.75 -14.34 2.58
N PHE A 423 12.12 -13.27 2.07
CA PHE A 423 11.28 -12.35 2.86
C PHE A 423 9.84 -12.22 2.33
N ILE A 424 9.44 -13.10 1.40
CA ILE A 424 8.06 -13.47 1.06
C ILE A 424 7.67 -14.67 1.94
#